data_AF-A0ABD1AE05-F1
#
_entry.id   AF-A0ABD1AE05-F1
#
_cell.length_a   1.000
_cell.length_b   1.000
_cell.length_c   1.000
_cell.angle_alpha   90.00
_cell.angle_beta   90.00
_cell.angle_gamma   90.00
#
_symmetry.space_group_name_H-M   'P 1'
#
loop_
_entity.id
_entity.type
_entity.pdbx_description
1 polymer ?
#
loop_
_entity_poly.entity_id
_entity_poly.type
_entity_poly.pdbx_seq_one_letter_code
_entity_poly.pdbx_strand_id
1 'polypeptide(L)'
;MWVLEDVEKQEWSKYVYTLPEHEVFGSGAYLSIARATAIGEIVFYKKFMSKGKPFYVFYFNPERNTLLSVEIQGVEIRGRVYLVVDYVEDLSIKDAKLLKSSIYEEEAQPKYHYQKRPKPQHREEVRGREGKMKTE
;
A
#
# COMPACT_ATOMS: atom_id res chain seq x y z
N MET A 1 8.83 7.95 1.14
CA MET A 1 8.59 7.25 -0.15
C MET A 1 9.46 7.87 -1.21
N TRP A 2 10.10 7.07 -2.05
CA TRP A 2 10.88 7.57 -3.19
C TRP A 2 10.10 7.28 -4.47
N VAL A 3 10.03 8.27 -5.36
CA VAL A 3 9.37 8.15 -6.66
C VAL A 3 10.42 8.44 -7.72
N LEU A 4 10.53 7.53 -8.69
CA LEU A 4 11.30 7.74 -9.90
C LEU A 4 10.45 8.58 -10.85
N GLU A 5 10.79 9.85 -11.00
CA GLU A 5 10.06 10.81 -11.83
C GLU A 5 10.40 10.63 -13.31
N ASP A 6 11.69 10.39 -13.59
CA ASP A 6 12.22 10.19 -14.92
C ASP A 6 13.24 9.05 -14.90
N VAL A 7 12.93 7.97 -15.62
CA VAL A 7 13.76 6.77 -15.70
C VAL A 7 15.05 7.04 -16.46
N GLU A 8 14.99 7.80 -17.55
CA GLU A 8 16.14 8.06 -18.43
C GLU A 8 17.16 8.95 -17.72
N LYS A 9 16.67 9.97 -17.01
CA LYS A 9 17.51 10.89 -16.23
C LYS A 9 17.85 10.39 -14.84
N GLN A 10 17.29 9.25 -14.43
CA GLN A 10 17.43 8.71 -13.07
C GLN A 10 17.07 9.73 -11.98
N GLU A 11 16.00 10.50 -12.22
CA GLU A 11 15.57 11.55 -11.29
C GLU A 11 14.63 10.99 -10.23
N TRP A 12 15.03 11.14 -8.97
CA TRP A 12 14.25 10.68 -7.83
C TRP A 12 13.75 11.85 -7.00
N SER A 13 12.49 11.77 -6.61
CA SER A 13 11.87 12.67 -5.65
C SER A 13 11.54 11.91 -4.37
N LYS A 14 11.90 12.49 -3.23
CA LYS A 14 11.59 11.97 -1.90
C LYS A 14 10.33 12.66 -1.38
N TYR A 15 9.34 11.84 -1.05
CA TYR A 15 8.04 12.23 -0.51
C TYR A 15 7.97 11.80 0.95
N VAL A 16 7.75 12.75 1.84
CA VAL A 16 7.53 12.49 3.27
C VAL A 16 6.07 12.73 3.59
N TYR A 17 5.45 11.75 4.25
CA TYR A 17 4.05 11.81 4.68
C TYR A 17 3.98 11.54 6.17
N THR A 18 3.17 12.33 6.86
CA THR A 18 2.78 12.05 8.24
C THR A 18 1.51 11.22 8.22
N LEU A 19 1.58 9.98 8.69
CA LEU A 19 0.39 9.14 8.82
C LEU A 19 -0.53 9.74 9.90
N PRO A 20 -1.86 9.78 9.66
CA PRO A 20 -2.84 10.07 10.69
C PRO A 20 -2.64 9.16 11.90
N GLU A 21 -2.89 9.71 13.09
CA GLU A 21 -2.75 8.96 14.34
C GLU A 21 -3.76 7.80 14.38
N HIS A 22 -3.29 6.63 14.81
CA HIS A 22 -4.11 5.45 15.02
C HIS A 22 -3.56 4.69 16.22
N GLU A 23 -4.42 4.16 17.08
CA GLU A 23 -4.03 3.49 18.34
C GLU A 23 -3.04 2.33 18.12
N VAL A 24 -3.11 1.70 16.95
CA VAL A 24 -2.26 0.58 16.53
C VAL A 24 -0.83 1.02 16.17
N PHE A 25 -0.63 2.31 15.86
CA PHE A 25 0.66 2.90 15.47
C PHE A 25 1.49 3.40 16.64
N GLY A 26 1.15 3.03 17.88
CA GLY A 26 1.94 3.34 19.07
C GLY A 26 3.43 3.00 18.93
N SER A 27 4.24 3.52 19.84
CA SER A 27 5.71 3.40 19.80
C SER A 27 6.17 1.95 19.59
N GLY A 28 6.87 1.72 18.46
CA GLY A 28 7.38 0.38 18.09
C GLY A 28 6.46 -0.45 17.20
N ALA A 29 5.41 0.13 16.61
CA ALA A 29 4.60 -0.57 15.61
C ALA A 29 5.41 -0.91 14.35
N TYR A 30 5.64 -2.21 14.11
CA TYR A 30 6.24 -2.70 12.87
C TYR A 30 5.16 -2.90 11.82
N LEU A 31 5.02 -1.91 10.95
CA LEU A 31 4.14 -1.97 9.79
C LEU A 31 4.87 -2.61 8.61
N SER A 32 4.16 -3.41 7.82
CA SER A 32 4.65 -3.99 6.57
C SER A 32 3.74 -3.59 5.43
N ILE A 33 4.32 -3.17 4.32
CA ILE A 33 3.59 -2.86 3.10
C ILE A 33 3.21 -4.19 2.44
N ALA A 34 1.92 -4.32 2.16
CA ALA A 34 1.40 -5.44 1.40
C ALA A 34 1.45 -5.14 -0.10
N ARG A 35 0.82 -4.02 -0.52
CA ARG A 35 0.77 -3.62 -1.93
C ARG A 35 0.40 -2.16 -2.12
N ALA A 36 0.40 -1.71 -3.38
CA ALA A 36 -0.34 -0.53 -3.81
C ALA A 36 -1.61 -0.94 -4.57
N THR A 37 -2.69 -0.16 -4.44
CA THR A 37 -3.93 -0.35 -5.22
C THR A 37 -3.85 0.40 -6.55
N ALA A 38 -4.73 0.07 -7.50
CA ALA A 38 -4.80 0.74 -8.80
C ALA A 38 -5.12 2.24 -8.70
N ILE A 39 -5.78 2.65 -7.60
CA ILE A 39 -6.13 4.05 -7.31
C ILE A 39 -5.08 4.77 -6.46
N GLY A 40 -3.89 4.18 -6.30
CA GLY A 40 -2.75 4.82 -5.66
C GLY A 40 -2.74 4.77 -4.13
N GLU A 41 -3.58 3.95 -3.50
CA GLU A 41 -3.50 3.72 -2.06
C GLU A 41 -2.40 2.73 -1.72
N ILE A 42 -1.72 2.95 -0.61
CA ILE A 42 -0.71 2.05 -0.07
C ILE A 42 -1.39 1.22 1.02
N VAL A 43 -1.40 -0.10 0.81
CA VAL A 43 -1.94 -1.06 1.76
C VAL A 43 -0.82 -1.56 2.65
N PHE A 44 -1.00 -1.45 3.96
CA PHE A 44 -0.05 -1.98 4.94
C PHE A 44 -0.78 -2.57 6.16
N TYR A 45 -0.05 -3.35 6.94
CA TYR A 45 -0.61 -4.08 8.08
C TYR A 45 0.43 -4.23 9.19
N LYS A 46 -0.02 -4.53 10.41
CA LYS A 46 0.89 -4.79 11.53
C LYS A 46 1.48 -6.19 11.43
N LYS A 47 2.80 -6.29 11.32
CA LYS A 47 3.48 -7.59 11.12
C LYS A 47 3.45 -8.47 12.37
N PHE A 48 3.57 -7.88 13.55
CA PHE A 48 3.64 -8.64 14.81
C PHE A 48 2.37 -8.48 15.61
N MET A 49 1.73 -9.60 15.91
CA MET A 49 0.47 -9.67 16.63
C MET A 49 0.68 -10.14 18.06
N SER A 50 -0.03 -9.48 18.98
CA SER A 50 -0.12 -9.86 20.39
C SER A 50 -1.46 -10.54 20.63
N LYS A 51 -1.50 -11.49 21.57
CA LYS A 51 -2.74 -12.19 21.91
C LYS A 51 -3.83 -11.20 22.36
N GLY A 52 -5.05 -11.39 21.87
CA GLY A 52 -6.21 -10.55 22.22
C GLY A 52 -6.17 -9.13 21.64
N LYS A 53 -5.31 -8.86 20.64
CA LYS A 53 -5.32 -7.59 19.91
C LYS A 53 -5.96 -7.78 18.53
N PRO A 54 -6.86 -6.86 18.13
CA PRO A 54 -7.46 -6.92 16.80
C PRO A 54 -6.43 -6.75 15.69
N PHE A 55 -6.64 -7.46 14.58
CA PHE A 55 -5.80 -7.33 13.38
C PHE A 55 -6.40 -6.25 12.48
N TYR A 56 -5.56 -5.32 12.00
CA TYR A 56 -5.98 -4.27 11.09
C TYR A 56 -5.18 -4.30 9.79
N VAL A 57 -5.88 -4.04 8.71
CA VAL A 57 -5.32 -3.63 7.42
C VAL A 57 -5.61 -2.16 7.22
N PHE A 58 -4.59 -1.41 6.78
CA PHE A 58 -4.65 0.02 6.59
C PHE A 58 -4.54 0.36 5.10
N TYR A 59 -5.39 1.27 4.65
CA TYR A 59 -5.38 1.86 3.31
C TYR A 59 -5.03 3.33 3.45
N PHE A 60 -3.84 3.71 3.01
CA PHE A 60 -3.38 5.09 3.04
C PHE A 60 -3.39 5.68 1.65
N ASN A 61 -4.12 6.78 1.49
CA ASN A 61 -4.10 7.57 0.27
C ASN A 61 -3.11 8.74 0.45
N PRO A 62 -1.92 8.72 -0.19
CA PRO A 62 -0.95 9.79 -0.07
C PRO A 62 -1.41 11.11 -0.69
N GLU A 63 -2.33 11.06 -1.66
CA GLU A 63 -2.85 12.24 -2.34
C GLU A 63 -3.79 13.04 -1.45
N ARG A 64 -4.64 12.33 -0.71
CA ARG A 64 -5.63 12.92 0.20
C ARG A 64 -5.12 13.01 1.64
N ASN A 65 -3.97 12.39 1.93
CA ASN A 65 -3.44 12.16 3.26
C ASN A 65 -4.46 11.52 4.22
N THR A 66 -5.27 10.60 3.69
CA THR A 66 -6.31 9.90 4.45
C THR A 66 -5.86 8.49 4.78
N LEU A 67 -6.22 8.03 5.97
CA LEU A 67 -5.98 6.67 6.43
C LEU A 67 -7.32 6.02 6.76
N LEU A 68 -7.60 4.90 6.13
CA LEU A 68 -8.68 3.99 6.50
C LEU A 68 -8.08 2.78 7.21
N SER A 69 -8.68 2.38 8.32
CA SER A 69 -8.36 1.13 9.02
C SER A 69 -9.54 0.18 8.93
N VAL A 70 -9.25 -1.08 8.65
CA VAL A 70 -10.24 -2.17 8.56
C VAL A 70 -9.82 -3.25 9.53
N GLU A 71 -10.66 -3.52 10.53
CA GLU A 71 -10.48 -4.64 11.44
C GLU A 71 -10.84 -5.95 10.74
N ILE A 72 -9.94 -6.92 10.78
CA ILE A 72 -10.21 -8.28 10.32
C ILE A 72 -10.53 -9.12 11.55
N GLN A 73 -11.79 -9.52 11.64
CA GLN A 73 -12.28 -10.35 12.74
C GLN A 73 -11.85 -11.81 12.57
N GLY A 74 -11.88 -12.57 13.68
CA GLY A 74 -11.54 -14.00 13.68
C GLY A 74 -10.04 -14.31 13.65
N VAL A 75 -9.18 -13.29 13.68
CA VAL A 75 -7.72 -13.44 13.67
C VAL A 75 -7.19 -13.41 15.11
N GLU A 76 -7.22 -14.54 15.79
CA GLU A 76 -6.69 -14.68 17.16
C GLU A 76 -5.30 -15.34 17.15
N ILE A 77 -4.31 -14.60 16.69
CA ILE A 77 -2.93 -15.09 16.54
C ILE A 77 -1.96 -14.28 17.40
N ARG A 78 -1.00 -15.00 17.99
CA ARG A 78 0.23 -14.40 18.54
C ARG A 78 1.37 -14.82 17.64
N GLY A 79 1.95 -13.88 16.89
CA GLY A 79 3.01 -14.23 15.95
C GLY A 79 3.22 -13.21 14.85
N ARG A 80 3.84 -13.68 13.76
CA ARG A 80 4.03 -12.89 12.54
C ARG A 80 2.91 -13.13 11.56
N VAL A 81 2.44 -12.05 10.94
CA VAL A 81 1.48 -12.08 9.84
C VAL A 81 2.20 -11.80 8.53
N TYR A 82 1.81 -12.52 7.49
CA TYR A 82 2.19 -12.25 6.12
C TYR A 82 0.92 -12.13 5.30
N LEU A 83 0.67 -10.94 4.76
CA LEU A 83 -0.47 -10.72 3.87
C LEU A 83 -0.04 -11.15 2.46
N VAL A 84 -0.65 -12.21 1.94
CA VAL A 84 -0.47 -12.65 0.54
C VAL A 84 -1.64 -12.08 -0.25
N VAL A 85 -1.34 -11.24 -1.25
CA VAL A 85 -2.38 -10.40 -1.90
C VAL A 85 -2.90 -10.99 -3.22
N ASP A 86 -2.32 -12.10 -3.69
CA ASP A 86 -2.65 -12.70 -4.97
C ASP A 86 -3.26 -14.11 -4.80
N TYR A 87 -4.13 -14.28 -3.80
CA TYR A 87 -4.94 -15.49 -3.72
C TYR A 87 -6.05 -15.42 -4.77
N VAL A 88 -5.79 -16.01 -5.94
CA VAL A 88 -6.83 -16.32 -6.92
C VAL A 88 -7.41 -17.67 -6.50
N GLU A 89 -8.63 -17.67 -5.99
CA GLU A 89 -9.39 -18.91 -5.86
C GLU A 89 -9.56 -19.53 -7.25
N ASP A 90 -9.18 -20.79 -7.40
CA ASP A 90 -9.59 -21.58 -8.56
C ASP A 90 -11.09 -21.86 -8.41
N LEU A 91 -11.89 -20.87 -8.81
CA LEU A 91 -13.34 -20.94 -8.74
C LEU A 91 -13.80 -21.93 -9.81
N SER A 92 -14.25 -23.09 -9.36
CA SER A 92 -14.85 -24.08 -10.24
C SER A 92 -16.05 -23.47 -10.98
N ILE A 93 -16.38 -23.99 -12.17
CA ILE A 93 -17.45 -23.45 -13.04
C ILE A 93 -18.81 -23.28 -12.31
N LYS A 94 -19.05 -24.02 -11.23
CA LYS A 94 -20.26 -23.93 -10.41
C LYS A 94 -20.27 -22.65 -9.54
N ASP A 95 -19.12 -22.25 -9.02
CA ASP A 95 -18.96 -21.09 -8.14
C ASP A 95 -19.00 -19.80 -8.95
N ALA A 96 -18.48 -19.83 -10.19
CA ALA A 96 -18.54 -18.70 -11.13
C ALA A 96 -19.98 -18.30 -11.49
N LYS A 97 -20.94 -19.24 -11.52
CA LYS A 97 -22.36 -18.95 -11.76
C LYS A 97 -23.02 -18.20 -10.60
N LEU A 98 -22.60 -18.48 -9.36
CA LEU A 98 -23.13 -17.81 -8.17
C LEU A 98 -22.63 -16.37 -8.08
N LEU A 99 -21.35 -16.14 -8.39
CA LEU A 99 -20.74 -14.79 -8.40
C LEU A 99 -21.29 -13.89 -9.50
N LYS A 100 -21.52 -14.42 -10.71
CA LYS A 100 -22.12 -13.65 -11.81
C LYS A 100 -23.54 -13.16 -11.52
N SER A 101 -24.26 -13.83 -10.61
CA SER A 101 -25.62 -13.43 -10.26
C SER A 101 -25.68 -12.25 -9.27
N SER A 102 -24.59 -11.98 -8.54
CA SER A 102 -24.55 -10.96 -7.50
C SER A 102 -23.82 -9.68 -7.88
N ILE A 103 -23.02 -9.68 -8.94
CA ILE A 103 -22.19 -8.52 -9.32
C ILE A 103 -22.06 -8.42 -10.84
N TYR A 104 -22.79 -7.52 -11.50
CA TYR A 104 -22.45 -6.80 -12.76
C TYR A 104 -23.56 -5.74 -12.97
N GLU A 105 -23.32 -4.51 -13.40
CA GLU A 105 -22.48 -3.96 -14.49
C GLU A 105 -21.47 -2.92 -13.96
N GLU A 106 -20.31 -2.61 -14.56
CA GLU A 106 -19.95 -2.43 -15.96
C GLU A 106 -18.40 -2.56 -16.08
N GLU A 107 -17.90 -3.37 -17.01
CA GLU A 107 -16.45 -3.43 -17.29
C GLU A 107 -16.04 -2.31 -18.24
N ALA A 108 -15.46 -1.24 -17.68
CA ALA A 108 -14.68 -0.29 -18.44
C ALA A 108 -13.18 -0.61 -18.31
N GLN A 109 -12.55 -0.88 -19.46
CA GLN A 109 -11.10 -1.03 -19.58
C GLN A 109 -10.38 0.17 -18.93
N PRO A 110 -9.45 -0.04 -17.98
CA PRO A 110 -8.78 1.06 -17.29
C PRO A 110 -7.83 1.77 -18.27
N LYS A 111 -8.26 2.94 -18.76
CA LYS A 111 -7.37 3.88 -19.43
C LYS A 111 -6.42 4.43 -18.37
N TYR A 112 -5.12 4.12 -18.46
CA TYR A 112 -4.09 4.73 -17.63
C TYR A 112 -4.01 6.23 -17.95
N HIS A 113 -4.80 7.04 -17.25
CA HIS A 113 -4.59 8.48 -17.21
C HIS A 113 -3.53 8.78 -16.17
N TYR A 114 -2.38 9.30 -16.60
CA TYR A 114 -1.42 9.96 -15.71
C TYR A 114 -2.08 11.21 -15.12
N GLN A 115 -2.79 11.06 -14.00
CA GLN A 115 -3.18 12.20 -13.19
C GLN A 115 -1.90 12.78 -12.57
N LYS A 116 -1.73 14.09 -12.70
CA LYS A 116 -0.66 14.81 -11.99
C LYS A 116 -0.90 14.60 -10.49
N ARG A 117 0.00 13.87 -9.84
CA ARG A 117 -0.09 13.65 -8.38
C ARG A 117 -0.02 14.98 -7.65
N PRO A 118 -0.82 15.17 -6.59
CA PRO A 118 -0.70 16.34 -5.74
C PRO A 118 0.67 16.39 -5.07
N LYS A 119 1.13 17.60 -4.79
CA LYS A 119 2.44 17.85 -4.18
C LYS A 119 2.42 17.34 -2.73
N PRO A 120 3.45 16.63 -2.28
CA PRO A 120 3.55 16.18 -0.89
C PRO A 120 3.73 17.37 0.05
N GLN A 121 3.48 17.13 1.33
CA GLN A 121 3.76 18.09 2.41
C GLN A 121 5.22 18.53 2.41
N HIS A 122 6.14 17.62 2.05
CA HIS A 122 7.56 17.93 1.89
C HIS A 122 8.14 17.16 0.69
N ARG A 123 8.78 17.87 -0.24
CA ARG A 123 9.45 17.31 -1.44
C ARG A 123 10.92 17.72 -1.44
N GLU A 124 11.80 16.72 -1.46
CA GLU A 124 13.23 16.90 -1.73
C GLU A 124 13.57 16.26 -3.07
N GLU A 125 14.16 17.01 -3.98
CA GLU A 125 14.70 16.49 -5.24
C GLU A 125 16.16 16.10 -5.06
N VAL A 126 16.51 14.87 -5.42
CA VAL A 126 17.89 14.40 -5.37
C VAL A 126 18.30 13.99 -6.78
N ARG A 127 19.18 14.78 -7.39
CA ARG A 127 19.88 14.37 -8.62
C ARG A 127 20.89 13.29 -8.27
N GLY A 128 20.84 12.16 -8.98
CA GLY A 128 21.80 11.07 -8.81
C GLY A 128 23.23 11.60 -8.94
N ARG A 129 24.04 11.47 -7.88
CA ARG A 129 25.47 11.75 -7.95
C ARG A 129 26.15 10.57 -8.63
N GLU A 130 26.85 10.83 -9.73
CA GLU A 130 27.89 9.93 -10.23
C GLU A 130 28.89 9.67 -9.10
N GLY A 131 28.92 8.44 -8.59
CA GLY A 131 29.90 8.01 -7.62
C GLY A 131 31.27 7.88 -8.28
N LYS A 132 32.13 8.89 -8.16
CA LYS A 132 33.58 8.66 -8.20
C LYS A 132 33.99 8.06 -6.85
N MET A 133 34.30 6.76 -6.85
CA MET A 133 35.09 6.15 -5.77
C MET A 133 36.40 6.94 -5.62
N LYS A 134 36.60 7.56 -4.46
CA LYS A 134 37.92 7.94 -4.00
C LYS A 134 38.37 6.87 -3.01
N THR A 135 39.37 6.12 -3.41
CA THR A 135 40.18 5.27 -2.55
C THR A 135 41.07 6.18 -1.71
N GLU A 136 41.05 6.00 -0.40
CA GLU A 136 42.19 6.23 0.50
C GLU A 136 42.32 5.01 1.41
#